data_AF-A0A437RRM2-F1
#
_entry.id   AF-A0A437RRM2-F1
#
_cell.length_a   1.000
_cell.length_b   1.000
_cell.length_c   1.000
_cell.angle_alpha   90.00
_cell.angle_beta   90.00
_cell.angle_gamma   90.00
#
_symmetry.space_group_name_H-M   'P 1'
#
loop_
_entity.id
_entity.type
_entity.pdbx_description
1 polymer ?
#
loop_
_entity_poly.entity_id
_entity_poly.type
_entity_poly.pdbx_seq_one_letter_code
_entity_poly.pdbx_strand_id
1 'polypeptide(L)'
;MRFHHLGTHITPTGSLPGCFSGQTLWMAHGAEGEAGMAWDWIEIAHGVVAMADPLSVVSNVRFIGEEGEVLTALQAAPYLNGLVHQLPWQQEVARALRRQLN
;
A
#
# COMPACT_ATOMS: atom_id res chain seq x y z
N MET A 1 16.84 -0.09 2.16
CA MET A 1 16.01 -0.79 1.16
C MET A 1 15.03 0.23 0.57
N ARG A 2 14.88 0.33 -0.76
CA ARG A 2 14.03 1.35 -1.40
C ARG A 2 12.89 0.69 -2.15
N PHE A 3 11.65 0.97 -1.73
CA PHE A 3 10.46 0.49 -2.42
C PHE A 3 10.19 1.31 -3.68
N HIS A 4 9.81 0.63 -4.74
CA HIS A 4 9.33 1.20 -6.00
C HIS A 4 7.91 0.69 -6.27
N HIS A 5 7.12 1.53 -6.94
CA HIS A 5 5.77 1.18 -7.35
C HIS A 5 5.82 0.12 -8.45
N LEU A 6 5.07 -0.95 -8.27
CA LEU A 6 4.95 -2.04 -9.25
C LEU A 6 3.62 -1.98 -10.00
N GLY A 7 2.54 -1.58 -9.33
CA GLY A 7 1.24 -1.48 -9.97
C GLY A 7 0.14 -0.93 -9.05
N THR A 8 -0.93 -0.49 -9.68
CA THR A 8 -2.18 -0.11 -9.01
C THR A 8 -3.32 -0.79 -9.74
N HIS A 9 -4.11 -1.56 -9.00
CA HIS A 9 -5.38 -2.10 -9.46
C HIS A 9 -6.51 -1.16 -9.03
N ILE A 10 -7.47 -0.93 -9.91
CA ILE A 10 -8.62 -0.05 -9.68
C ILE A 10 -9.89 -0.86 -9.86
N THR A 11 -10.78 -0.77 -8.87
CA THR A 11 -12.07 -1.41 -8.81
C THR A 11 -13.14 -0.31 -8.71
N PRO A 12 -14.07 -0.19 -9.67
CA PRO A 12 -15.22 0.70 -9.52
C PRO A 12 -16.08 0.25 -8.33
N THR A 13 -16.46 1.19 -7.45
CA THR A 13 -17.37 0.86 -6.34
C THR A 13 -18.83 1.12 -6.74
N GLY A 14 -19.67 0.10 -6.55
CA GLY A 14 -20.97 -0.01 -7.22
C GLY A 14 -22.12 0.85 -6.67
N SER A 15 -21.88 1.77 -5.72
CA SER A 15 -22.95 2.57 -5.11
C SER A 15 -23.00 4.01 -5.60
N LEU A 16 -21.88 4.60 -6.07
CA LEU A 16 -21.81 5.98 -6.54
C LEU A 16 -20.91 6.08 -7.79
N PRO A 17 -21.37 6.69 -8.89
CA PRO A 17 -20.52 6.99 -10.04
C PRO A 17 -19.30 7.80 -9.62
N GLY A 18 -18.11 7.34 -10.00
CA GLY A 18 -16.86 8.04 -9.71
C GLY A 18 -16.24 7.74 -8.34
N CYS A 19 -16.77 6.79 -7.57
CA CYS A 19 -16.06 6.24 -6.41
C CYS A 19 -15.22 5.03 -6.86
N PHE A 20 -13.92 5.11 -6.62
CA PHE A 20 -12.98 4.01 -6.89
C PHE A 20 -12.38 3.47 -5.59
N SER A 21 -12.10 2.18 -5.59
CA SER A 21 -11.22 1.54 -4.61
C SER A 21 -10.21 0.68 -5.34
N GLY A 22 -9.28 0.07 -4.63
CA GLY A 22 -8.39 -0.90 -5.24
C GLY A 22 -7.21 -1.19 -4.35
N GLN A 23 -6.14 -1.65 -4.99
CA GLN A 23 -4.93 -2.08 -4.31
C GLN A 23 -3.72 -1.45 -4.98
N THR A 24 -2.68 -1.12 -4.21
CA THR A 24 -1.38 -0.71 -4.75
C THR A 24 -0.30 -1.68 -4.28
N LEU A 25 0.64 -1.99 -5.16
CA LEU A 25 1.71 -2.97 -4.94
C LEU A 25 3.06 -2.27 -5.09
N TRP A 26 3.93 -2.52 -4.11
CA TRP A 26 5.25 -1.95 -3.99
C TRP A 26 6.27 -3.04 -3.72
N MET A 27 7.44 -2.91 -4.32
CA MET A 27 8.51 -3.89 -4.21
C MET A 27 9.85 -3.21 -3.92
N ALA A 28 10.73 -3.87 -3.18
CA ALA A 28 12.10 -3.46 -3.00
C ALA A 28 13.02 -4.67 -3.18
N HIS A 29 14.18 -4.43 -3.78
CA HIS A 29 15.22 -5.44 -3.91
C HIS A 29 16.24 -5.24 -2.78
N GLY A 30 16.48 -6.28 -2.00
CA GLY A 30 17.46 -6.33 -0.93
C GLY A 30 18.52 -7.41 -1.16
N ALA A 31 19.57 -7.40 -0.35
CA ALA A 31 20.63 -8.42 -0.41
C ALA A 31 20.11 -9.83 -0.06
N GLU A 32 19.06 -9.91 0.77
CA GLU A 32 18.44 -11.16 1.23
C GLU A 32 17.22 -11.59 0.41
N GLY A 33 16.87 -10.85 -0.65
CA GLY A 33 15.74 -11.15 -1.53
C GLY A 33 14.81 -9.97 -1.79
N GLU A 34 13.61 -10.28 -2.26
CA GLU A 34 12.58 -9.30 -2.60
C GLU A 34 11.65 -9.03 -1.42
N ALA A 35 11.45 -7.75 -1.10
CA ALA A 35 10.46 -7.28 -0.15
C ALA A 35 9.27 -6.69 -0.91
N GLY A 36 8.07 -7.19 -0.63
CA GLY A 36 6.82 -6.75 -1.21
C GLY A 36 5.88 -6.18 -0.16
N MET A 37 5.15 -5.13 -0.52
CA MET A 37 4.07 -4.56 0.28
C MET A 37 2.89 -4.26 -0.63
N ALA A 38 1.69 -4.61 -0.18
CA ALA A 38 0.46 -4.24 -0.85
C ALA A 38 -0.61 -3.86 0.17
N TRP A 39 -1.44 -2.89 -0.18
CA TRP A 39 -2.55 -2.48 0.66
C TRP A 39 -3.70 -1.94 -0.19
N ASP A 40 -4.88 -1.98 0.41
CA ASP A 40 -6.10 -1.47 -0.19
C ASP A 40 -6.23 0.03 0.05
N TRP A 41 -6.83 0.70 -0.93
CA TRP A 41 -7.16 2.12 -0.87
C TRP A 41 -8.61 2.34 -1.31
N ILE A 42 -9.18 3.41 -0.82
CA ILE A 42 -10.51 3.91 -1.19
C ILE A 42 -10.41 5.39 -1.54
N GLU A 43 -11.22 5.83 -2.50
CA GLU A 43 -11.47 7.23 -2.74
C GLU A 43 -12.56 7.73 -1.79
N ILE A 44 -12.21 8.69 -0.93
CA ILE A 44 -13.11 9.25 0.09
C ILE A 44 -13.78 10.55 -0.37
N ALA A 45 -13.16 11.22 -1.35
CA ALA A 45 -13.69 12.37 -2.07
C ALA A 45 -12.97 12.44 -3.42
N HIS A 46 -13.51 13.20 -4.38
CA HIS A 46 -12.93 13.30 -5.72
C HIS A 46 -11.43 13.65 -5.69
N GLY A 47 -10.58 12.73 -6.14
CA GLY A 47 -9.12 12.85 -6.16
C GLY A 47 -8.43 12.67 -4.81
N VAL A 48 -9.18 12.38 -3.75
CA VAL A 48 -8.68 12.17 -2.39
C VAL A 48 -8.80 10.69 -2.05
N VAL A 49 -7.65 10.02 -1.96
CA VAL A 49 -7.57 8.60 -1.63
C VAL A 49 -6.95 8.38 -0.24
N ALA A 50 -7.48 7.39 0.47
CA ALA A 50 -7.01 6.96 1.78
C ALA A 50 -6.76 5.45 1.77
N MET A 51 -5.93 4.97 2.70
CA MET A 51 -5.86 3.53 2.97
C MET A 51 -7.21 3.04 3.47
N ALA A 52 -7.67 1.88 2.98
CA ALA A 52 -8.93 1.29 3.44
C ALA A 52 -8.81 0.83 4.90
N ASP A 53 -7.67 0.23 5.25
CA ASP A 53 -7.32 -0.16 6.62
C ASP A 53 -5.79 -0.02 6.81
N PRO A 54 -5.33 0.93 7.65
CA PRO A 54 -3.90 1.13 7.93
C PRO A 54 -3.19 -0.06 8.59
N LEU A 55 -3.93 -1.01 9.18
CA LEU A 55 -3.36 -2.18 9.84
C LEU A 55 -3.29 -3.42 8.92
N SER A 56 -3.91 -3.37 7.75
CA SER A 56 -4.02 -4.50 6.82
C SER A 56 -3.05 -4.43 5.64
N VAL A 57 -1.80 -4.06 5.91
CA VAL A 57 -0.73 -4.13 4.89
C VAL A 57 -0.29 -5.59 4.71
N VAL A 58 -0.50 -6.13 3.51
CA VAL A 58 -0.02 -7.46 3.12
C VAL A 58 1.45 -7.35 2.73
N SER A 59 2.32 -8.12 3.39
CA SER A 59 3.76 -8.09 3.14
C SER A 59 4.42 -9.43 3.42
N ASN A 60 5.52 -9.70 2.73
CA ASN A 60 6.44 -10.80 3.04
C ASN A 60 7.62 -10.35 3.94
N VAL A 61 7.64 -9.09 4.39
CA VAL A 61 8.67 -8.53 5.27
C VAL A 61 8.43 -8.99 6.71
N ARG A 62 9.50 -9.45 7.37
CA ARG A 62 9.51 -9.77 8.79
C ARG A 62 10.31 -8.72 9.55
N PHE A 63 9.77 -8.27 10.68
CA PHE A 63 10.46 -7.37 11.59
C PHE A 63 11.03 -8.18 12.73
N ILE A 64 12.26 -7.85 13.12
CA ILE A 64 12.96 -8.46 14.25
C ILE A 64 13.01 -7.43 15.38
N GLY A 65 12.56 -7.82 16.56
CA GLY A 65 12.59 -7.00 17.76
C GLY A 65 14.00 -6.89 18.36
N GLU A 66 14.11 -6.11 19.44
CA GLU A 66 15.41 -5.85 20.08
C GLU A 66 16.02 -7.12 20.71
N GLU A 67 15.20 -8.11 21.07
CA GLU A 67 15.65 -9.38 21.64
C GLU A 67 15.90 -10.45 20.56
N GLY A 68 15.77 -10.09 19.27
CA GLY A 68 15.97 -11.01 18.14
C GLY A 68 14.74 -11.83 17.78
N GLU A 69 13.60 -11.58 18.42
CA GLU A 69 12.33 -12.23 18.17
C GLU A 69 11.65 -11.70 16.90
N VAL A 70 10.91 -12.55 16.19
CA VAL A 70 10.09 -12.10 15.06
C VAL A 70 8.82 -11.44 15.59
N LEU A 71 8.60 -10.19 15.22
CA LEU A 71 7.39 -9.46 15.61
C LEU A 71 6.13 -10.11 15.01
N THR A 72 5.06 -10.16 15.80
CA THR A 72 3.73 -10.57 15.32
C THR A 72 3.21 -9.57 14.28
N ALA A 73 2.20 -9.98 13.50
CA ALA A 73 1.57 -9.09 12.51
C ALA A 73 1.08 -7.77 13.13
N LEU A 74 0.48 -7.82 14.33
CA LEU A 74 -0.02 -6.62 15.01
C LEU A 74 1.12 -5.72 15.50
N GLN A 75 2.22 -6.30 15.99
CA GLN A 75 3.41 -5.55 16.39
C GLN A 75 4.14 -4.94 15.18
N ALA A 76 4.11 -5.62 14.03
CA ALA A 76 4.71 -5.15 12.78
C ALA A 76 3.88 -4.06 12.08
N ALA A 77 2.57 -4.02 12.28
CA ALA A 77 1.66 -3.12 11.58
C ALA A 77 2.04 -1.63 11.67
N PRO A 78 2.44 -1.06 12.83
CA PRO A 78 2.89 0.33 12.91
C PRO A 78 4.12 0.62 12.04
N TYR A 79 5.06 -0.32 11.96
CA TYR A 79 6.27 -0.17 11.15
C TYR A 79 5.94 -0.24 9.66
N LEU A 80 5.09 -1.18 9.24
CA LEU A 80 4.58 -1.25 7.86
C LEU A 80 3.84 0.02 7.48
N ASN A 81 2.96 0.53 8.33
CA ASN A 81 2.24 1.77 8.10
C ASN A 81 3.22 2.95 7.99
N GLY A 82 4.23 3.00 8.86
CA GLY A 82 5.31 3.99 8.80
C GLY A 82 6.09 3.96 7.47
N LEU A 83 6.26 2.79 6.86
CA LEU A 83 6.83 2.67 5.52
C LEU A 83 5.85 3.21 4.46
N VAL A 84 4.57 2.87 4.53
CA VAL A 84 3.53 3.37 3.60
C VAL A 84 3.51 4.91 3.56
N HIS A 85 3.59 5.58 4.71
CA HIS A 85 3.61 7.06 4.79
C HIS A 85 4.82 7.70 4.11
N GLN A 86 5.91 6.96 3.92
CA GLN A 86 7.11 7.45 3.23
C GLN A 86 7.05 7.29 1.71
N LEU A 87 6.06 6.55 1.20
CA LEU A 87 5.92 6.26 -0.22
C LEU A 87 4.99 7.27 -0.89
N PRO A 88 5.27 7.72 -2.13
CA PRO A 88 4.41 8.63 -2.87
C PRO A 88 3.15 7.93 -3.45
N TRP A 89 2.57 6.99 -2.71
CA TRP A 89 1.57 6.05 -3.22
C TRP A 89 0.27 6.72 -3.65
N GLN A 90 -0.16 7.78 -2.96
CA GLN A 90 -1.37 8.52 -3.35
C GLN A 90 -1.19 9.17 -4.73
N GLN A 91 0.03 9.60 -5.06
CA GLN A 91 0.34 10.17 -6.38
C GLN A 91 0.30 9.08 -7.46
N GLU A 92 0.75 7.88 -7.13
CA GLU A 92 0.72 6.73 -8.04
C GLU A 92 -0.69 6.22 -8.30
N VAL A 93 -1.54 6.18 -7.27
CA VAL A 93 -2.96 5.89 -7.41
C VAL A 93 -3.65 6.97 -8.25
N ALA A 94 -3.41 8.25 -7.97
CA ALA A 94 -3.97 9.35 -8.77
C ALA A 94 -3.51 9.29 -10.24
N ARG A 95 -2.26 8.89 -10.50
CA ARG A 95 -1.75 8.67 -11.86
C ARG A 95 -2.47 7.51 -12.55
N ALA A 96 -2.75 6.42 -11.85
CA ALA A 96 -3.50 5.29 -12.38
C ALA A 96 -4.96 5.66 -12.68
N LEU A 97 -5.65 6.33 -11.76
CA LEU A 97 -7.02 6.80 -11.93
C LEU A 97 -7.18 7.68 -13.17
N ARG A 98 -6.27 8.64 -13.37
CA ARG A 98 -6.27 9.49 -14.58
C ARG A 98 -6.08 8.72 -15.87
N ARG A 99 -5.31 7.62 -15.87
CA ARG A 99 -5.11 6.79 -17.07
C ARG A 99 -6.34 5.94 -17.42
N GLN A 100 -7.16 5.60 -16.43
CA GLN A 100 -8.35 4.77 -16.63
C GLN A 100 -9.59 5.58 -17.04
N LEU A 101 -9.60 6.89 -16.72
CA LEU A 101 -10.67 7.82 -17.08
C LEU A 101 -10.48 8.49 -18.46
N ASN A 102 -9.29 8.34 -19.07
CA ASN A 102 -8.96 8.80 -20.42
C ASN A 102 -9.06 7.64 -21.42
#